data_AF-A0A2V6NB28-F1
#
_entry.id   AF-A0A2V6NB28-F1
#
_cell.length_a   1.000
_cell.length_b   1.000
_cell.length_c   1.000
_cell.angle_alpha   90.00
_cell.angle_beta   90.00
_cell.angle_gamma   90.00
#
_symmetry.space_group_name_H-M   'P 1'
#
loop_
_entity.id
_entity.type
_entity.pdbx_description
1 polymer ?
#
loop_
_entity_poly.entity_id
_entity_poly.type
_entity_poly.pdbx_seq_one_letter_code
_entity_poly.pdbx_strand_id
1 'polypeptide(L)' 'WISPVLPKSAHGIFDQLNWKMESELRGKEKRFSLADAEWGKLPDGHVVGKPVPLFPRIEG' A
#
# COMPACT_ATOMS: atom_id res chain seq x y z
N TRP A 1 -4.77 -8.93 -4.80
CA TRP A 1 -5.42 -7.61 -4.97
C TRP A 1 -6.52 -7.46 -3.93
N ILE A 2 -6.43 -6.48 -3.01
CA ILE A 2 -7.35 -6.38 -1.85
C ILE A 2 -8.10 -5.04 -1.73
N SER A 3 -7.75 -4.04 -2.54
CA SER A 3 -8.30 -2.68 -2.41
C SER A 3 -9.82 -2.58 -2.56
N PRO A 4 -10.54 -3.40 -3.38
CA PRO A 4 -12.00 -3.31 -3.45
C PRO A 4 -12.71 -3.74 -2.15
N VAL A 5 -12.05 -4.53 -1.31
CA VAL A 5 -12.64 -5.11 -0.09
C VAL A 5 -12.11 -4.39 1.15
N LEU A 6 -10.83 -4.02 1.16
CA LEU A 6 -10.14 -3.38 2.29
C LEU A 6 -9.39 -2.12 1.83
N PRO A 7 -10.08 -1.08 1.33
CA PRO A 7 -9.43 0.08 0.72
C PRO A 7 -8.50 0.83 1.70
N LYS A 8 -8.92 0.99 2.96
CA LYS A 8 -8.11 1.66 4.00
C LYS A 8 -6.83 0.89 4.31
N SER A 9 -6.93 -0.42 4.54
CA SER A 9 -5.75 -1.25 4.81
C SER A 9 -4.86 -1.36 3.60
N ALA A 10 -5.42 -1.45 2.37
CA ALA A 10 -4.65 -1.42 1.14
C ALA A 10 -3.81 -0.13 1.02
N HIS A 11 -4.39 1.03 1.31
CA HIS A 11 -3.63 2.29 1.33
C HIS A 11 -2.53 2.26 2.40
N GLY A 12 -2.83 1.74 3.59
CA GLY A 12 -1.85 1.60 4.67
C GLY A 12 -0.68 0.67 4.32
N ILE A 13 -0.93 -0.42 3.57
CA ILE A 13 0.14 -1.30 3.07
C ILE A 13 1.02 -0.52 2.09
N PHE A 14 0.40 0.20 1.15
CA PHE A 14 1.13 0.92 0.11
C PHE A 14 1.93 2.10 0.66
N ASP A 15 1.43 2.77 1.70
CA ASP A 15 2.17 3.78 2.46
C ASP A 15 3.40 3.18 3.16
N GLN A 16 3.25 2.00 3.78
CA GLN A 16 4.38 1.29 4.39
C GLN A 16 5.38 0.78 3.36
N LEU A 17 4.93 0.38 2.17
CA LEU A 17 5.79 0.06 1.05
C LEU A 17 6.38 1.31 0.37
N ASN A 18 6.05 2.53 0.81
CA ASN A 18 6.48 3.77 0.16
C ASN A 18 6.20 3.77 -1.37
N TRP A 19 5.10 3.14 -1.79
CA TRP A 19 4.78 2.90 -3.19
C TRP A 19 3.97 4.04 -3.79
N LYS A 20 4.41 4.60 -4.92
CA LYS A 20 3.71 5.69 -5.64
C LYS A 20 3.19 6.77 -4.68
N MET A 21 4.13 7.33 -3.93
CA MET A 21 3.88 8.32 -2.88
C MET A 21 3.77 9.74 -3.41
N GLU A 22 3.71 9.91 -4.74
CA GLU A 22 3.43 11.21 -5.36
C GLU A 22 2.15 11.78 -4.73
N SER A 23 2.21 13.04 -4.32
CA SER A 23 1.13 13.71 -3.58
C SER A 23 -0.22 13.64 -4.31
N GLU A 24 -0.18 13.55 -5.63
CA GLU A 24 -1.36 13.43 -6.49
C GLU A 24 -2.04 12.06 -6.44
N LEU A 25 -1.32 10.99 -6.04
CA LEU A 25 -1.80 9.61 -6.01
C LEU A 25 -2.05 9.09 -4.59
N ARG A 26 -1.41 9.70 -3.58
CA ARG A 26 -1.58 9.27 -2.18
C ARG A 26 -3.03 9.36 -1.74
N GLY A 27 -3.55 8.27 -1.17
CA GLY A 27 -4.93 8.16 -0.69
C GLY A 27 -6.00 8.10 -1.79
N LYS A 28 -5.64 8.06 -3.08
CA LYS A 28 -6.59 7.93 -4.20
C LYS A 28 -6.64 6.53 -4.75
N GLU A 29 -7.82 6.10 -5.22
CA GLU A 29 -7.98 4.77 -5.83
C GLU A 29 -7.12 4.57 -7.08
N LYS A 30 -6.79 5.63 -7.83
CA LYS A 30 -5.89 5.56 -8.99
C LYS A 30 -4.48 5.04 -8.65
N ARG A 31 -4.10 5.03 -7.37
CA ARG A 31 -2.86 4.40 -6.88
C ARG A 31 -2.89 2.87 -7.03
N PHE A 32 -4.10 2.33 -7.10
CA PHE A 32 -4.39 0.92 -7.27
C PHE A 32 -4.73 0.67 -8.75
N SER A 33 -3.73 0.29 -9.54
CA SER A 33 -3.97 -0.30 -10.87
C SER A 33 -3.61 -1.77 -10.88
N LEU A 34 -4.47 -2.61 -11.45
CA LEU A 34 -4.16 -4.02 -11.68
C LEU A 34 -3.01 -4.20 -12.68
N ALA A 35 -2.86 -3.27 -13.63
CA ALA A 35 -1.76 -3.28 -14.59
C ALA A 35 -0.39 -3.06 -13.91
N ASP A 36 -0.35 -2.49 -12.71
CA ASP A 36 0.89 -2.34 -11.94
C ASP A 36 1.24 -3.59 -11.11
N ALA A 37 0.35 -4.58 -11.03
CA ALA A 37 0.49 -5.77 -10.17
C ALA A 37 1.38 -6.84 -10.82
N GLU A 38 2.61 -6.45 -11.17
CA GLU A 38 3.62 -7.33 -11.77
C GLU A 38 4.71 -7.70 -10.75
N TRP A 39 5.37 -8.83 -10.98
CA TRP A 39 6.49 -9.28 -10.15
C TRP A 39 7.72 -8.38 -10.32
N GLY A 40 8.47 -8.18 -9.23
CA GLY A 40 9.75 -7.44 -9.27
C GLY A 40 9.62 -5.92 -9.39
N LYS A 41 8.44 -5.34 -9.13
CA LYS A 41 8.21 -3.88 -9.21
C LYS A 41 8.86 -3.06 -8.10
N LEU A 42 9.20 -3.69 -6.98
CA LEU A 42 10.00 -3.06 -5.93
C LEU A 42 11.48 -3.36 -6.23
N PRO A 43 12.29 -2.34 -6.55
CA PRO A 43 13.70 -2.56 -6.86
C PRO A 43 14.49 -2.97 -5.61
N ASP A 44 15.66 -3.58 -5.82
CA ASP A 44 16.59 -3.84 -4.72
C ASP A 44 17.04 -2.52 -4.07
N GLY A 45 17.19 -2.54 -2.75
CA GLY A 45 17.51 -1.33 -1.97
C GLY A 45 16.33 -0.35 -1.83
N HIS A 46 15.11 -0.72 -2.24
CA HIS A 46 13.92 0.12 -2.05
C HIS A 46 13.70 0.50 -0.59
N VAL A 47 13.53 1.80 -0.34
CA VAL A 47 13.32 2.34 0.99
C VAL A 47 11.84 2.30 1.34
N VAL A 48 11.50 1.53 2.37
CA VAL A 48 10.14 1.41 2.90
C VAL A 48 9.80 2.52 3.88
N GLY A 49 8.51 2.79 4.04
CA GLY A 49 7.98 3.72 5.03
C GLY A 49 8.01 3.12 6.45
N LYS A 50 7.61 3.92 7.44
CA LYS A 50 7.52 3.45 8.83
C LYS A 50 6.44 2.36 8.95
N PRO A 51 6.76 1.17 9.50
CA PRO A 51 5.76 0.13 9.71
C PRO A 51 4.74 0.56 10.77
N VAL A 52 3.46 0.33 10.49
CA VAL A 52 2.34 0.63 11.39
C VAL A 52 1.33 -0.53 11.39
N PRO A 53 0.74 -0.88 12.55
CA PRO A 53 -0.29 -1.91 12.59
C PRO A 53 -1.51 -1.52 11.76
N LEU A 54 -1.89 -2.35 10.78
CA LEU A 54 -3.08 -2.12 9.94
C LEU A 54 -4.31 -2.91 10.39
N PHE A 55 -4.08 -4.01 11.10
CA PHE A 55 -5.11 -4.88 11.63
C PHE A 55 -4.82 -5.06 13.13
N PRO A 56 -5.39 -4.22 13.98
CA PRO A 56 -5.21 -4.35 15.42
C PRO A 56 -5.81 -5.67 15.90
N ARG A 57 -5.16 -6.27 16.90
CA ARG A 57 -5.69 -7.45 17.58
C ARG A 57 -6.94 -7.05 18.35
N ILE A 58 -7.97 -7.89 18.32
CA ILE A 58 -9.13 -7.74 19.19
C ILE A 58 -8.76 -8.33 20.55
N GLU A 59 -8.84 -7.51 21.59
CA GLU A 59 -8.71 -7.94 22.98
C GLU A 59 -10.12 -8.23 23.51
N GLY A 60 -10.25 -9.36 24.21
CA GLY A 60 -11.50 -9.84 24.81
C GLY A 60 -11.30 -10.15 26.28
#